data_AF-A0A2K3JCL4-F1
#
_entry.id   AF-A0A2K3JCL4-F1
#
_cell.length_a   1.000
_cell.length_b   1.000
_cell.length_c   1.000
_cell.angle_alpha   90.00
_cell.angle_beta   90.00
_cell.angle_gamma   90.00
#
_symmetry.space_group_name_H-M   'P 1'
#
loop_
_entity.id
_entity.type
_entity.pdbx_description
1 polymer ?
#
loop_
_entity_poly.entity_id
_entity_poly.type
_entity_poly.pdbx_seq_one_letter_code
_entity_poly.pdbx_strand_id
1 'polypeptide(L)' 'MRRSRITSQQLDQDWLIEFGVCLNKINDEKKMQEIKKIFIEAYFENIQEGMNPREAIQKAKTIALCFF' A
#
# COMPACT_ATOMS: atom_id res chain seq x y z
N MET A 1 -24.86 3.81 3.43
CA MET A 1 -23.63 3.01 3.22
C MET A 1 -22.54 3.54 4.14
N ARG A 2 -22.05 2.75 5.11
CA ARG A 2 -20.87 3.13 5.90
C ARG A 2 -19.68 3.12 4.95
N ARG A 3 -19.20 4.29 4.50
CA ARG A 3 -17.87 4.39 3.88
C ARG A 3 -16.87 4.05 4.98
N SER A 4 -16.34 2.83 4.97
CA SER A 4 -15.20 2.47 5.81
C SER A 4 -14.08 3.45 5.48
N ARG A 5 -13.82 4.37 6.40
CA ARG A 5 -12.79 5.40 6.23
C ARG A 5 -11.45 4.72 6.54
N ILE A 6 -10.84 4.14 5.52
CA ILE A 6 -9.51 3.54 5.65
C ILE A 6 -8.53 4.67 5.98
N THR A 7 -7.81 4.52 7.09
CA THR A 7 -6.82 5.48 7.57
C THR A 7 -5.42 5.05 7.14
N SER A 8 -4.47 5.98 7.13
CA SER A 8 -3.06 5.66 6.86
C SER A 8 -2.50 4.60 7.81
N GLN A 9 -2.97 4.56 9.06
CA GLN A 9 -2.56 3.55 10.03
C GLN A 9 -3.02 2.15 9.66
N GLN A 10 -4.21 2.02 9.06
CA GLN A 10 -4.74 0.75 8.61
C GLN A 10 -4.02 0.25 7.36
N LEU A 11 -3.66 1.16 6.45
CA LEU A 11 -2.81 0.84 5.30
C LEU A 11 -1.39 0.41 5.71
N ASP A 12 -0.85 1.02 6.76
CA ASP A 12 0.45 0.62 7.33
C ASP A 12 0.42 -0.81 7.88
N GLN A 13 -0.68 -1.21 8.53
CA GLN A 13 -0.86 -2.59 8.99
C GLN A 13 -1.03 -3.57 7.82
N ASP A 14 -1.86 -3.22 6.84
CA ASP A 14 -2.05 -4.05 5.64
C ASP A 14 -0.73 -4.22 4.85
N TRP A 15 0.07 -3.16 4.78
CA TRP A 15 1.42 -3.17 4.26
C TRP A 15 2.34 -4.12 5.05
N LEU A 16 2.36 -4.03 6.37
CA LEU A 16 3.20 -4.89 7.23
C LEU A 16 2.81 -6.37 7.13
N ILE A 17 1.52 -6.67 7.04
CA ILE A 17 1.01 -8.05 6.97
C ILE A 17 1.38 -8.69 5.62
N GLU A 18 1.18 -8.00 4.52
CA GLU A 18 1.37 -8.59 3.19
C GLU A 18 2.78 -8.39 2.62
N PHE A 19 3.37 -7.22 2.82
CA PHE A 19 4.69 -6.89 2.31
C PHE A 19 5.80 -7.05 3.34
N GLY A 20 5.54 -6.82 4.62
CA GLY A 20 6.55 -6.97 5.68
C GLY A 20 7.18 -8.38 5.70
N VAL A 21 6.40 -9.41 5.39
CA VAL A 21 6.88 -10.80 5.30
C VAL A 21 7.75 -11.03 4.05
N CYS A 22 7.42 -10.42 2.91
CA CYS A 22 8.22 -10.52 1.67
C CYS A 22 9.48 -9.64 1.71
N LEU A 23 9.41 -8.50 2.40
CA LEU A 23 10.46 -7.47 2.49
C LEU A 23 11.50 -7.74 3.57
N ASN A 24 11.26 -8.65 4.52
CA ASN A 24 12.31 -9.13 5.44
C ASN A 24 13.55 -9.74 4.70
N LYS A 25 13.43 -10.02 3.40
CA LYS A 25 14.54 -10.44 2.53
C LYS A 25 15.30 -9.28 1.87
N ILE A 26 14.72 -8.07 1.86
CA ILE A 26 15.37 -6.84 1.38
C ILE A 26 16.16 -6.26 2.56
N ASN A 27 17.48 -6.39 2.54
CA ASN A 27 18.37 -5.82 3.56
C ASN A 27 18.61 -4.31 3.37
N ASP A 28 17.67 -3.62 2.72
CA ASP A 28 17.72 -2.21 2.36
C ASP A 28 16.48 -1.49 2.88
N GLU A 29 16.65 -0.90 4.07
CA GLU A 29 15.61 -0.15 4.76
C GLU A 29 15.13 1.06 3.93
N LYS A 30 16.02 1.71 3.17
CA LYS A 30 15.63 2.85 2.32
C LYS A 30 14.72 2.40 1.21
N LYS A 31 15.08 1.32 0.52
CA LYS A 31 14.24 0.74 -0.54
C LYS A 31 12.88 0.29 0.04
N MET A 32 12.85 -0.28 1.24
CA MET A 32 11.59 -0.61 1.92
C MET A 32 10.69 0.61 2.17
N GLN A 33 11.26 1.72 2.66
CA GLN A 33 10.49 2.94 2.91
C GLN A 33 9.97 3.56 1.62
N GLU A 34 10.74 3.50 0.53
CA GLU A 34 10.30 3.96 -0.79
C GLU A 34 9.13 3.14 -1.33
N ILE A 35 9.21 1.80 -1.29
CA ILE A 35 8.11 0.96 -1.75
C ILE A 35 6.86 1.16 -0.89
N LYS A 36 7.03 1.33 0.44
CA LYS A 36 5.91 1.66 1.35
C LYS A 36 5.26 2.99 0.96
N LYS A 37 6.07 4.01 0.67
CA LYS A 37 5.57 5.32 0.22
C LYS A 37 4.77 5.18 -1.08
N ILE A 38 5.30 4.46 -2.07
CA ILE A 38 4.62 4.17 -3.34
C ILE A 38 3.26 3.50 -3.12
N PHE A 39 3.19 2.51 -2.23
CA PHE A 39 1.94 1.83 -1.89
C PHE A 39 0.87 2.81 -1.34
N ILE A 40 1.25 3.65 -0.37
CA ILE A 40 0.31 4.59 0.26
C ILE A 40 -0.14 5.67 -0.73
N GLU A 41 0.79 6.25 -1.49
CA GLU A 41 0.48 7.28 -2.50
C GLU A 41 -0.45 6.72 -3.57
N ALA A 42 -0.11 5.55 -4.14
CA ALA A 42 -0.95 4.90 -5.14
C ALA A 42 -2.36 4.59 -4.60
N TYR A 43 -2.50 4.17 -3.34
CA TYR A 43 -3.82 3.93 -2.77
C TYR A 43 -4.66 5.23 -2.76
N PHE A 44 -4.11 6.33 -2.23
CA PHE A 44 -4.86 7.58 -2.12
C PHE A 44 -5.15 8.23 -3.47
N GLU A 45 -4.25 8.13 -4.45
CA GLU A 45 -4.50 8.57 -5.83
C GLU A 45 -5.70 7.82 -6.41
N ASN A 46 -5.73 6.48 -6.29
CA ASN A 46 -6.87 5.69 -6.79
C ASN A 46 -8.18 6.04 -6.06
N ILE A 47 -8.14 6.30 -4.75
CA ILE A 47 -9.33 6.78 -4.01
C ILE A 47 -9.80 8.14 -4.51
N GLN A 48 -8.88 9.07 -4.80
CA GLN A 48 -9.22 10.39 -5.34
C GLN A 48 -9.85 10.30 -6.73
N GLU A 49 -9.42 9.33 -7.54
CA GLU A 49 -10.03 9.01 -8.84
C GLU A 49 -11.43 8.36 -8.72
N GLY A 50 -11.90 8.09 -7.51
CA GLY A 50 -13.20 7.48 -7.25
C GLY A 50 -13.20 5.95 -7.31
N MET A 51 -12.02 5.31 -7.34
CA MET A 51 -11.89 3.87 -7.25
C MET A 51 -12.41 3.38 -5.90
N ASN A 52 -13.04 2.20 -5.89
CA ASN A 52 -13.46 1.62 -4.62
C ASN A 52 -12.23 1.21 -3.79
N PRO A 53 -12.30 1.29 -2.45
CA PRO A 53 -11.13 1.02 -1.60
C PRO A 53 -10.50 -0.35 -1.78
N ARG A 54 -11.28 -1.37 -2.13
CA ARG A 54 -10.77 -2.73 -2.34
C ARG A 54 -9.93 -2.83 -3.60
N GLU A 55 -10.39 -2.23 -4.71
CA GLU A 55 -9.64 -2.13 -5.96
C GLU A 55 -8.43 -1.22 -5.81
N ALA A 56 -8.57 -0.09 -5.11
CA ALA A 56 -7.47 0.84 -4.84
C ALA A 56 -6.33 0.15 -4.08
N ILE A 57 -6.67 -0.67 -3.07
CA ILE A 57 -5.69 -1.50 -2.36
C ILE A 57 -5.01 -2.49 -3.31
N GLN A 58 -5.77 -3.22 -4.11
CA GLN A 58 -5.19 -4.21 -5.03
C GLN A 58 -4.27 -3.57 -6.07
N LYS A 59 -4.67 -2.43 -6.64
CA LYS A 59 -3.85 -1.71 -7.61
C LYS A 59 -2.61 -1.11 -6.97
N ALA A 60 -2.73 -0.51 -5.77
CA ALA A 60 -1.59 -0.04 -5.00
C ALA A 60 -0.59 -1.18 -4.70
N LYS A 61 -1.08 -2.38 -4.39
CA LYS A 61 -0.24 -3.57 -4.21
C LYS A 61 0.52 -3.92 -5.47
N THR A 62 -0.16 -4.00 -6.61
CA THR A 62 0.47 -4.31 -7.90
C THR A 62 1.56 -3.30 -8.24
N ILE A 63 1.29 -2.00 -8.05
CA ILE A 63 2.25 -0.93 -8.31
C ILE A 63 3.47 -1.09 -7.39
N ALA A 64 3.26 -1.25 -6.08
CA ALA A 64 4.33 -1.43 -5.12
C ALA A 64 5.22 -2.65 -5.42
N LEU A 65 4.62 -3.78 -5.86
CA LEU A 65 5.36 -4.99 -6.24
C LEU A 65 6.27 -4.78 -7.46
N CYS A 66 5.99 -3.80 -8.35
CA CYS A 66 6.88 -3.49 -9.47
C CYS A 66 8.21 -2.85 -9.03
N PHE A 67 8.30 -2.35 -7.80
CA PHE A 67 9.51 -1.73 -7.24
C PHE A 67 10.23 -2.63 -6.22
N PHE A 68 9.65 -3.80 -5.90
CA PHE A 68 10.30 -4.85 -5.13
C PHE A 68 11.42 -5.50 -5.94
#